data_AF-A0A377D5R4-F1
#
_entry.id   AF-A0A377D5R4-F1
#
_cell.length_a   1.000
_cell.length_b   1.000
_cell.length_c   1.000
_cell.angle_alpha   90.00
_cell.angle_beta   90.00
_cell.angle_gamma   90.00
#
_symmetry.space_group_name_H-M   'P 1'
#
loop_
_entity.id
_entity.type
_entity.pdbx_description
1 polymer ?
#
loop_
_entity_poly.entity_id
_entity_poly.type
_entity_poly.pdbx_seq_one_letter_code
_entity_poly.pdbx_strand_id
1 'polypeptide(L)'
;MVRFFSLSRETWQRELDFASGELRRSVVWRTSNDARYTIASRRFVSADHLPLIALEITITPLDADASVLISTGIDATQTNHGRQHLDETQVRVFGQHLMQGIYTTQDGRSDVAISCCCQVSGDVQQCYTAKERRLLQHTSAQLPAGKTLTLQKTGVDRLAGRQTRRFRRVG
;
A
#
# COMPACT_ATOMS: atom_id res chain seq x y z
N MET A 1 -3.51 10.08 -20.31
CA MET A 1 -4.71 9.33 -20.71
C MET A 1 -5.46 8.95 -19.43
N VAL A 2 -6.52 9.67 -19.09
CA VAL A 2 -7.38 9.36 -17.95
C VAL A 2 -8.37 8.29 -18.43
N ARG A 3 -8.24 7.05 -17.93
CA ARG A 3 -9.21 5.99 -18.20
C ARG A 3 -10.36 6.14 -17.21
N PHE A 4 -11.53 6.49 -17.71
CA PHE A 4 -12.77 6.42 -16.96
C PHE A 4 -13.15 4.94 -16.82
N PHE A 5 -13.15 4.42 -15.59
CA PHE A 5 -13.63 3.07 -15.32
C PHE A 5 -15.13 3.12 -15.04
N SER A 6 -15.93 2.60 -15.97
CA SER A 6 -17.32 2.22 -15.68
C SER A 6 -17.30 1.09 -14.64
N LEU A 7 -18.04 1.25 -13.55
CA LEU A 7 -18.09 0.33 -12.42
C LEU A 7 -19.44 -0.40 -12.42
N SER A 8 -19.49 -1.64 -12.90
CA SER A 8 -20.53 -2.57 -12.47
C SER A 8 -19.93 -3.47 -11.39
N ARG A 9 -20.29 -3.25 -10.13
CA ARG A 9 -19.97 -4.18 -9.03
C ARG A 9 -20.98 -5.32 -9.09
N GLU A 10 -20.60 -6.46 -9.63
CA GLU A 10 -21.49 -7.63 -9.70
C GLU A 10 -21.74 -8.22 -8.31
N THR A 11 -20.73 -8.17 -7.43
CA THR A 11 -20.84 -8.59 -6.03
C THR A 11 -19.86 -7.80 -5.18
N TRP A 12 -20.28 -7.31 -4.01
CA TRP A 12 -19.43 -6.55 -3.08
C TRP A 12 -19.79 -6.84 -1.63
N GLN A 13 -18.77 -7.07 -0.80
CA GLN A 13 -18.91 -7.24 0.65
C GLN A 13 -17.82 -6.44 1.39
N ARG A 14 -18.18 -5.92 2.56
CA ARG A 14 -17.26 -5.31 3.51
C ARG A 14 -17.71 -5.65 4.93
N GLU A 15 -16.78 -6.11 5.74
CA GLU A 15 -17.02 -6.55 7.10
C GLU A 15 -15.89 -6.08 8.02
N LEU A 16 -16.23 -5.69 9.24
CA LEU A 16 -15.29 -5.50 10.34
C LEU A 16 -15.55 -6.63 11.34
N ASP A 17 -14.55 -7.48 11.52
CA ASP A 17 -14.57 -8.51 12.56
C ASP A 17 -14.15 -7.86 13.89
N PHE A 18 -15.10 -7.74 14.82
CA PHE A 18 -14.86 -7.11 16.12
C PHE A 18 -13.97 -7.93 17.05
N ALA A 19 -13.90 -9.25 16.87
CA ALA A 19 -13.06 -10.11 17.71
C ALA A 19 -11.59 -9.98 17.33
N SER A 20 -11.29 -9.87 16.03
CA SER A 20 -9.92 -9.74 15.52
C SER A 20 -9.49 -8.31 15.20
N GLY A 21 -10.43 -7.38 15.06
CA GLY A 21 -10.18 -6.01 14.57
C GLY A 21 -9.87 -5.95 13.06
N GLU A 22 -10.07 -7.05 12.33
CA GLU A 22 -9.76 -7.13 10.91
C GLU A 22 -10.88 -6.57 10.03
N LEU A 23 -10.53 -5.63 9.14
CA LEU A 23 -11.43 -5.17 8.10
C LEU A 23 -11.24 -6.01 6.83
N ARG A 24 -12.27 -6.75 6.45
CA ARG A 24 -12.31 -7.57 5.22
C ARG A 24 -13.16 -6.91 4.14
N ARG A 25 -12.75 -7.05 2.89
CA ARG A 25 -13.52 -6.66 1.71
C ARG A 25 -13.35 -7.69 0.61
N SER A 26 -14.42 -7.94 -0.13
CA SER A 26 -14.40 -8.74 -1.37
C SER A 26 -15.21 -8.04 -2.45
N VAL A 27 -14.76 -8.10 -3.69
CA VAL A 27 -15.48 -7.57 -4.85
C VAL A 27 -15.21 -8.42 -6.08
N VAL A 28 -16.26 -8.70 -6.86
CA VAL A 28 -16.13 -9.09 -8.26
C VAL A 28 -16.13 -7.81 -9.08
N TRP A 29 -14.96 -7.47 -9.61
CA TRP A 29 -14.74 -6.28 -10.43
C TRP A 29 -14.77 -6.66 -11.89
N ARG A 30 -15.59 -5.95 -12.68
CA ARG A 30 -15.63 -6.05 -14.14
C ARG A 30 -15.02 -4.80 -14.77
N THR A 31 -14.10 -4.99 -15.72
CA THR A 31 -13.47 -3.92 -16.48
C THR A 31 -14.35 -3.47 -17.65
N SER A 32 -13.96 -2.38 -18.34
CA SER A 32 -14.69 -1.89 -19.51
C SER A 32 -14.67 -2.83 -20.73
N ASN A 33 -13.74 -3.77 -20.77
CA ASN A 33 -13.67 -4.83 -21.78
C ASN A 33 -14.27 -6.16 -21.27
N ASP A 34 -15.17 -6.09 -20.29
CA ASP A 34 -15.94 -7.21 -19.74
C ASP A 34 -15.15 -8.29 -18.98
N ALA A 35 -13.83 -8.13 -18.84
CA ALA A 35 -13.01 -9.05 -18.04
C ALA A 35 -13.31 -8.89 -16.54
N ARG A 36 -13.49 -10.01 -15.84
CA ARG A 36 -13.81 -10.04 -14.42
C ARG A 36 -12.66 -10.52 -13.56
N TYR A 37 -12.60 -9.97 -12.35
CA TYR A 37 -11.59 -10.25 -11.35
C TYR A 37 -12.25 -10.37 -9.99
N THR A 38 -11.89 -11.39 -9.21
CA THR A 38 -12.12 -11.32 -7.76
C THR A 38 -10.97 -10.57 -7.12
N ILE A 39 -11.30 -9.54 -6.34
CA ILE A 39 -10.35 -8.79 -5.52
C ILE A 39 -10.81 -8.87 -4.08
N ALA A 40 -10.01 -9.51 -3.22
CA ALA A 40 -10.25 -9.51 -1.79
C ALA A 40 -9.13 -8.78 -1.06
N SER A 41 -9.45 -8.20 0.09
CA SER A 41 -8.47 -7.57 0.95
C SER A 41 -8.83 -7.76 2.41
N ARG A 42 -7.81 -7.89 3.26
CA ARG A 42 -7.96 -7.89 4.70
C ARG A 42 -6.85 -7.08 5.33
N ARG A 43 -7.16 -6.32 6.39
CA ARG A 43 -6.18 -5.50 7.09
C ARG A 43 -6.52 -5.30 8.55
N PHE A 44 -5.51 -5.09 9.36
CA PHE A 44 -5.64 -4.74 10.77
C PHE A 44 -4.47 -3.87 11.23
N VAL A 45 -4.63 -3.26 12.40
CA VAL A 45 -3.54 -2.65 13.16
C VAL A 45 -3.25 -3.58 14.33
N SER A 46 -2.00 -4.00 14.50
CA SER A 46 -1.63 -4.96 15.53
C SER A 46 -1.80 -4.34 16.92
N ALA A 47 -2.54 -5.00 17.79
CA ALA A 47 -2.64 -4.62 19.20
C ALA A 47 -1.37 -4.99 19.99
N ASP A 48 -0.66 -6.06 19.58
CA ASP A 48 0.52 -6.59 20.28
C ASP A 48 1.82 -5.90 19.86
N HIS A 49 1.88 -5.40 18.62
CA HIS A 49 3.08 -4.83 18.02
C HIS A 49 2.83 -3.42 17.49
N LEU A 50 2.42 -2.48 18.32
CA LEU A 50 2.23 -1.09 17.90
C LEU A 50 3.58 -0.47 17.45
N PRO A 51 3.63 0.23 16.30
CA PRO A 51 2.53 0.69 15.44
C PRO A 51 2.38 -0.11 14.13
N LEU A 52 2.49 -1.45 14.18
CA LEU A 52 2.41 -2.30 12.99
C LEU A 52 1.01 -2.30 12.38
N ILE A 53 0.97 -2.06 11.07
CA ILE A 53 -0.22 -2.20 10.21
C ILE A 53 0.08 -3.30 9.21
N ALA A 54 -0.87 -4.23 9.03
CA ALA A 54 -0.77 -5.29 8.04
C ALA A 54 -1.96 -5.24 7.06
N LEU A 55 -1.68 -5.51 5.80
CA LEU A 55 -2.64 -5.58 4.71
C LEU A 55 -2.29 -6.76 3.82
N GLU A 56 -3.29 -7.54 3.46
CA GLU A 56 -3.20 -8.53 2.38
C GLU A 56 -4.25 -8.19 1.31
N ILE A 57 -3.87 -8.32 0.04
CA ILE A 57 -4.76 -8.20 -1.12
C ILE A 57 -4.55 -9.42 -2.00
N THR A 58 -5.64 -10.04 -2.44
CA THR A 58 -5.63 -11.08 -3.47
C THR A 58 -6.32 -10.58 -4.74
N ILE A 59 -5.80 -10.98 -5.90
CA ILE A 59 -6.36 -10.69 -7.21
C ILE A 59 -6.39 -11.99 -8.01
N THR A 60 -7.57 -12.33 -8.54
CA THR A 60 -7.80 -13.53 -9.32
C THR A 60 -8.59 -13.18 -10.59
N PRO A 61 -8.02 -13.24 -11.80
CA PRO A 61 -8.77 -13.12 -13.04
C PRO A 61 -9.69 -14.31 -13.20
N LEU A 62 -10.93 -14.07 -13.62
CA LEU A 62 -11.96 -15.10 -13.68
C LEU A 62 -12.13 -15.70 -15.08
N ASP A 63 -11.98 -14.88 -16.12
CA ASP A 63 -12.40 -15.26 -17.48
C ASP A 63 -11.23 -15.64 -18.39
N ALA A 64 -10.07 -15.02 -18.22
CA ALA A 64 -8.90 -15.20 -19.08
C ALA A 64 -7.61 -14.83 -18.36
N ASP A 65 -6.48 -15.22 -18.95
CA ASP A 65 -5.16 -14.78 -18.51
C ASP A 65 -5.06 -13.25 -18.53
N ALA A 66 -4.36 -12.69 -17.54
CA ALA A 66 -4.30 -11.25 -17.33
C ALA A 66 -2.88 -10.79 -16.98
N SER A 67 -2.53 -9.60 -17.50
CA SER A 67 -1.38 -8.84 -17.04
C SER A 67 -1.83 -7.91 -15.90
N VAL A 68 -1.28 -8.10 -14.71
CA VAL A 68 -1.63 -7.33 -13.52
C VAL A 68 -0.48 -6.38 -13.17
N LEU A 69 -0.81 -5.11 -12.96
CA LEU A 69 0.11 -4.09 -12.45
C LEU A 69 -0.39 -3.58 -11.09
N ILE A 70 0.41 -3.76 -10.06
CA ILE A 70 0.16 -3.27 -8.71
C ILE A 70 1.12 -2.12 -8.42
N SER A 71 0.61 -1.00 -7.90
CA SER A 71 1.44 0.08 -7.36
C SER A 71 1.07 0.32 -5.91
N THR A 72 2.04 0.18 -5.01
CA THR A 72 1.82 0.29 -3.57
C THR A 72 3.07 0.81 -2.86
N GLY A 73 2.90 1.58 -1.79
CA GLY A 73 4.02 2.10 -1.00
C GLY A 73 3.58 3.17 -0.02
N ILE A 74 4.42 4.17 0.18
CA ILE A 74 4.17 5.32 1.05
C ILE A 74 3.68 6.48 0.19
N ASP A 75 2.52 7.03 0.52
CA ASP A 75 2.02 8.29 -0.05
C ASP A 75 1.88 9.34 1.05
N ALA A 76 2.90 10.18 1.20
CA ALA A 76 2.89 11.28 2.15
C ALA A 76 2.33 12.58 1.55
N THR A 77 1.55 12.51 0.47
CA THR A 77 0.88 13.67 -0.14
C THR A 77 -0.45 14.05 0.48
N GLN A 78 -0.88 13.29 1.49
CA GLN A 78 -2.14 13.55 2.20
C GLN A 78 -2.20 14.97 2.77
N THR A 79 -3.39 15.56 2.77
CA THR A 79 -3.64 16.92 3.27
C THR A 79 -4.80 16.89 4.26
N ASN A 80 -4.78 17.81 5.24
CA ASN A 80 -5.92 18.06 6.11
C ASN A 80 -6.54 19.40 5.71
N HIS A 81 -7.80 19.40 5.32
CA HIS A 81 -8.50 20.59 4.81
C HIS A 81 -7.72 21.34 3.71
N GLY A 82 -7.08 20.60 2.81
CA GLY A 82 -6.27 21.15 1.72
C GLY A 82 -4.88 21.65 2.11
N ARG A 83 -4.51 21.61 3.40
CA ARG A 83 -3.19 21.98 3.88
C ARG A 83 -2.27 20.76 3.97
N GLN A 84 -1.07 20.90 3.42
CA GLN A 84 0.01 19.94 3.63
C GLN A 84 0.66 20.17 4.99
N HIS A 85 1.09 19.10 5.66
CA HIS A 85 1.71 19.17 6.99
C HIS A 85 3.09 18.53 7.05
N LEU A 86 3.51 17.81 6.01
CA LEU A 86 4.77 17.09 5.97
C LEU A 86 5.68 17.59 4.84
N ASP A 87 6.89 17.96 5.21
CA ASP A 87 7.99 18.22 4.30
C ASP A 87 8.89 16.99 4.22
N GLU A 88 9.25 16.56 3.00
CA GLU A 88 10.13 15.40 2.81
C GLU A 88 11.56 15.74 3.21
N THR A 89 12.10 14.89 4.08
CA THR A 89 13.50 14.98 4.52
C THR A 89 14.35 13.93 3.82
N GLN A 90 13.84 12.70 3.71
CA GLN A 90 14.52 11.60 3.05
C GLN A 90 13.53 10.54 2.60
N VAL A 91 13.70 10.00 1.39
CA VAL A 91 13.00 8.79 0.93
C VAL A 91 14.05 7.81 0.39
N ARG A 92 13.94 6.53 0.77
CA ARG A 92 14.93 5.52 0.38
C ARG A 92 14.32 4.13 0.33
N VAL A 93 14.83 3.31 -0.58
CA VAL A 93 14.61 1.86 -0.61
C VAL A 93 15.87 1.16 -0.12
N PHE A 94 15.74 0.29 0.88
CA PHE A 94 16.82 -0.52 1.45
C PHE A 94 16.66 -1.97 1.03
N GLY A 95 17.77 -2.61 0.64
CA GLY A 95 17.81 -4.03 0.27
C GLY A 95 16.82 -4.43 -0.83
N GLN A 96 16.34 -3.49 -1.64
CA GLN A 96 15.32 -3.69 -2.68
C GLN A 96 13.98 -4.26 -2.18
N HIS A 97 13.61 -4.06 -0.91
CA HIS A 97 12.33 -4.52 -0.36
C HIS A 97 11.74 -3.62 0.74
N LEU A 98 12.58 -2.88 1.46
CA LEU A 98 12.15 -1.99 2.54
C LEU A 98 12.10 -0.54 2.04
N MET A 99 10.90 0.04 1.97
CA MET A 99 10.68 1.44 1.65
C MET A 99 10.60 2.26 2.93
N GLN A 100 11.35 3.37 3.02
CA GLN A 100 11.30 4.30 4.15
C GLN A 100 11.20 5.75 3.68
N GLY A 101 10.27 6.49 4.27
CA GLY A 101 10.16 7.94 4.17
C GLY A 101 10.34 8.58 5.55
N ILE A 102 11.21 9.59 5.62
CA ILE A 102 11.39 10.48 6.76
C ILE A 102 10.88 11.86 6.37
N TYR A 103 10.00 12.40 7.19
CA TYR A 103 9.32 13.67 6.99
C TYR A 103 9.48 14.54 8.24
N THR A 104 9.39 15.85 8.09
CA THR A 104 9.29 16.79 9.21
C THR A 104 7.94 17.49 9.13
N THR A 105 7.32 17.77 10.28
CA THR A 105 6.14 18.63 10.31
C THR A 105 6.48 20.05 9.85
N GLN A 106 5.58 20.73 9.15
CA GLN A 106 5.86 22.08 8.62
C GLN A 106 6.16 23.13 9.71
N ASP A 107 5.73 22.91 10.95
CA ASP A 107 6.09 23.75 12.11
C ASP A 107 7.47 23.41 12.70
N GLY A 108 8.16 22.41 12.14
CA GLY A 108 9.48 21.95 12.53
C GLY A 108 9.55 21.22 13.86
N ARG A 109 8.42 20.90 14.51
CA ARG A 109 8.39 20.37 15.89
C ARG A 109 8.63 18.87 15.98
N SER A 110 8.25 18.12 14.95
CA SER A 110 8.32 16.66 14.97
C SER A 110 8.86 16.10 13.66
N ASP A 111 9.54 14.97 13.77
CA ASP A 111 9.92 14.15 12.63
C ASP A 111 8.99 12.90 12.60
N VAL A 112 8.62 12.45 11.41
CA VAL A 112 7.80 11.26 11.17
C VAL A 112 8.60 10.29 10.30
N ALA A 113 8.76 9.06 10.74
CA ALA A 113 9.32 7.97 9.94
C ALA A 113 8.21 7.00 9.57
N ILE A 114 8.02 6.75 8.28
CA ILE A 114 7.12 5.71 7.78
C ILE A 114 7.99 4.67 7.07
N SER A 115 7.87 3.40 7.46
CA SER A 115 8.55 2.29 6.79
C SER A 115 7.54 1.25 6.36
N CYS A 116 7.71 0.65 5.19
CA CYS A 116 6.87 -0.46 4.75
C CYS A 116 7.63 -1.46 3.87
N CYS A 117 7.18 -2.70 3.92
CA CYS A 117 7.60 -3.79 3.03
C CYS A 117 6.37 -4.26 2.25
N CYS A 118 6.55 -4.53 0.96
CA CYS A 118 5.50 -5.03 0.07
C CYS A 118 6.00 -6.29 -0.63
N GLN A 119 5.44 -7.44 -0.27
CA GLN A 119 5.78 -8.74 -0.84
C GLN A 119 4.65 -9.19 -1.76
N VAL A 120 5.00 -9.59 -2.98
CA VAL A 120 4.05 -10.11 -3.96
C VAL A 120 4.44 -11.54 -4.29
N SER A 121 3.47 -12.46 -4.26
CA SER A 121 3.67 -13.88 -4.53
C SER A 121 4.02 -14.16 -5.99
N GLY A 122 4.82 -15.18 -6.25
CA GLY A 122 5.09 -15.68 -7.60
C GLY A 122 6.26 -14.99 -8.30
N ASP A 123 6.45 -15.32 -9.58
CA ASP A 123 7.46 -14.68 -10.42
C ASP A 123 6.93 -13.32 -10.92
N VAL A 124 7.53 -12.24 -10.42
CA VAL A 124 7.07 -10.88 -10.66
C VAL A 124 8.23 -9.96 -10.97
N GLN A 125 7.98 -9.00 -11.85
CA GLN A 125 8.92 -7.92 -12.10
C GLN A 125 8.59 -6.74 -11.19
N GLN A 126 9.60 -6.18 -10.52
CA GLN A 126 9.42 -5.08 -9.58
C GLN A 126 10.41 -3.93 -9.79
N CYS A 127 9.91 -2.71 -9.65
CA CYS A 127 10.74 -1.51 -9.61
C CYS A 127 10.18 -0.50 -8.60
N TYR A 128 10.96 0.54 -8.30
CA TYR A 128 10.60 1.54 -7.30
C TYR A 128 10.66 2.94 -7.89
N THR A 129 9.74 3.80 -7.46
CA THR A 129 9.78 5.24 -7.77
C THR A 129 9.72 6.07 -6.49
N ALA A 130 10.50 7.14 -6.49
CA ALA A 130 10.48 8.17 -5.45
C ALA A 130 10.17 9.51 -6.13
N LYS A 131 8.98 10.05 -5.92
CA LYS A 131 8.55 11.30 -6.54
C LYS A 131 7.49 11.99 -5.69
N GLU A 132 7.61 13.30 -5.51
CA GLU A 132 6.59 14.13 -4.85
C GLU A 132 6.14 13.57 -3.49
N ARG A 133 7.06 13.19 -2.59
CA ARG A 133 6.70 12.64 -1.26
C ARG A 133 6.01 11.27 -1.30
N ARG A 134 6.06 10.60 -2.45
CA ARG A 134 5.64 9.21 -2.63
C ARG A 134 6.84 8.32 -2.87
N LEU A 135 6.84 7.17 -2.22
CA LEU A 135 7.79 6.09 -2.43
C LEU A 135 6.99 4.83 -2.75
N LEU A 136 7.00 4.39 -4.01
CA LEU A 136 6.13 3.34 -4.51
C LEU A 136 6.93 2.17 -5.07
N GLN A 137 6.48 0.97 -4.76
CA GLN A 137 6.82 -0.26 -5.48
C GLN A 137 5.79 -0.47 -6.59
N HIS A 138 6.27 -0.75 -7.79
CA HIS A 138 5.47 -1.17 -8.93
C HIS A 138 5.79 -2.63 -9.21
N THR A 139 4.77 -3.47 -9.28
CA THR A 139 4.91 -4.91 -9.52
C THR A 139 4.06 -5.32 -10.70
N SER A 140 4.66 -5.99 -11.69
CA SER A 140 3.98 -6.57 -12.84
C SER A 140 4.05 -8.09 -12.79
N ALA A 141 2.91 -8.73 -13.07
CA ALA A 141 2.77 -10.18 -13.10
C ALA A 141 1.90 -10.61 -14.29
N GLN A 142 2.25 -11.74 -14.92
CA GLN A 142 1.34 -12.46 -15.80
C GLN A 142 0.61 -13.52 -14.98
N LEU A 143 -0.72 -13.51 -15.03
CA LEU A 143 -1.56 -14.30 -14.15
C LEU A 143 -2.56 -15.11 -14.97
N PRO A 144 -2.45 -16.45 -15.00
CA PRO A 144 -3.42 -17.27 -15.71
C PRO A 144 -4.83 -17.18 -15.11
N ALA A 145 -5.85 -17.44 -15.91
CA ALA A 145 -7.23 -17.50 -15.46
C ALA A 145 -7.39 -18.43 -14.23
N GLY A 146 -8.09 -17.96 -13.20
CA GLY A 146 -8.30 -18.69 -11.95
C GLY A 146 -7.09 -18.77 -11.01
N LYS A 147 -5.90 -18.31 -11.40
CA LYS A 147 -4.73 -18.23 -10.51
C LYS A 147 -4.75 -16.94 -9.71
N THR A 148 -4.29 -17.01 -8.47
CA THR A 148 -4.36 -15.89 -7.53
C THR A 148 -2.98 -15.29 -7.29
N LEU A 149 -2.89 -13.97 -7.44
CA LEU A 149 -1.75 -13.17 -7.01
C LEU A 149 -2.05 -12.57 -5.64
N THR A 150 -1.11 -12.69 -4.71
CA THR A 150 -1.23 -12.15 -3.34
C THR A 150 -0.19 -11.07 -3.10
N LEU A 151 -0.63 -9.90 -2.67
CA LEU A 151 0.22 -8.84 -2.11
C LEU A 151 0.05 -8.83 -0.59
N GLN A 152 1.15 -8.92 0.14
CA GLN A 152 1.22 -8.64 1.56
C GLN A 152 2.02 -7.36 1.79
N LYS A 153 1.47 -6.47 2.62
CA LYS A 153 2.10 -5.22 3.00
C LYS A 153 2.10 -5.07 4.51
N THR A 154 3.27 -4.83 5.07
CA THR A 154 3.44 -4.42 6.47
C THR A 154 3.98 -3.01 6.52
N GLY A 155 3.44 -2.17 7.39
CA GLY A 155 3.86 -0.80 7.60
C GLY A 155 4.02 -0.48 9.07
N VAL A 156 4.95 0.42 9.38
CA VAL A 156 5.11 1.02 10.70
C VAL A 156 5.31 2.53 10.52
N ASP A 157 4.69 3.32 11.38
CA ASP A 157 4.93 4.76 11.47
C ASP A 157 5.41 5.13 12.88
N ARG A 158 6.44 5.98 12.97
CA ARG A 158 6.93 6.47 14.25
C ARG A 158 6.99 7.99 14.20
N LEU A 159 6.39 8.63 15.20
CA LEU A 159 6.53 10.04 15.46
C LEU A 159 7.62 10.25 16.52
N ALA A 160 8.54 11.19 16.30
CA ALA A 160 9.51 11.61 17.30
C ALA A 160 9.49 13.13 17.41
N GLY A 161 9.24 13.65 18.62
CA GLY A 161 9.46 15.06 18.91
C GLY A 161 10.96 15.37 18.85
N ARG A 162 11.36 16.53 18.32
CA ARG A 162 12.81 16.83 18.15
C ARG A 162 13.61 16.91 19.45
N GLN A 163 12.97 17.01 20.62
CA GLN A 163 13.64 16.91 21.93
C GLN A 163 14.00 15.48 22.34
N THR A 164 13.45 14.46 21.66
CA THR A 164 13.68 13.03 21.92
C THR A 164 14.21 12.37 20.66
N ARG A 165 15.55 12.36 20.50
CA ARG A 165 16.35 11.63 19.48
C ARG A 165 15.87 11.74 18.02
N ARG A 166 16.66 12.42 17.17
CA ARG A 166 16.56 12.31 15.70
C ARG A 166 16.60 10.85 15.25
N PHE A 167 15.76 10.49 14.28
CA PHE A 167 15.89 9.21 13.56
C PHE A 167 17.32 9.09 13.03
N ARG A 168 18.07 8.08 13.49
CA ARG A 168 19.40 7.80 12.97
C ARG A 168 19.25 7.39 11.50
N ARG A 169 20.00 8.04 10.60
CA ARG A 169 20.22 7.52 9.25
C ARG A 169 20.74 6.10 9.39
N VAL A 170 19.98 5.13 8.92
CA VAL A 170 20.51 3.77 8.74
C VAL A 170 21.47 3.85 7.56
N GLY A 171 22.75 3.56 7.83
CA GLY A 171 23.84 3.56 6.84
C GLY A 171 23.57 2.59 5.70
#